data_AF-A0A915Z156-F1
#
_entry.id   AF-A0A915Z156-F1
#
_cell.length_a   1.000
_cell.length_b   1.000
_cell.length_c   1.000
_cell.angle_alpha   90.00
_cell.angle_beta   90.00
_cell.angle_gamma   90.00
#
_symmetry.space_group_name_H-M   'P 1'
#
loop_
_entity.id
_entity.type
_entity.pdbx_description
1 polymer ?
#
loop_
_entity_poly.entity_id
_entity_poly.type
_entity_poly.pdbx_seq_one_letter_code
_entity_poly.pdbx_strand_id
1 'polypeptide(L)'
;MGIEFETSLPRNIHHFDIDDRHIEKFSAKVLEYLDDTTWLTSDLNCLQKNLEIADSFYQLANIKINKDKTVILSNDKKERSDIINISFGNDSINVKLQPMGKDGKNSLMIT
;
A
#
# COMPACT_ATOMS: atom_id res chain seq x y z
N MET A 1 -0.97 16.86 14.07
CA MET A 1 0.33 17.08 13.40
C MET A 1 0.06 17.08 11.92
N GLY A 2 0.39 18.15 11.20
CA GLY A 2 0.22 18.28 9.76
C GLY A 2 1.51 18.82 9.15
N ILE A 3 1.71 18.61 7.85
CA ILE A 3 2.87 19.15 7.14
C ILE A 3 2.40 20.38 6.36
N GLU A 4 3.09 21.50 6.58
CA GLU A 4 2.89 22.72 5.82
C GLU A 4 3.93 22.79 4.71
N PHE A 5 3.46 22.91 3.49
CA PHE A 5 4.28 23.11 2.31
C PHE A 5 4.18 24.58 1.89
N GLU A 6 5.33 25.19 1.66
CA GLU A 6 5.42 26.52 1.07
C GLU A 6 6.22 26.40 -0.24
N THR A 7 5.65 26.93 -1.32
CA THR A 7 6.34 27.06 -2.59
C THR A 7 6.31 28.50 -3.06
N SER A 8 7.39 28.95 -3.67
CA SER A 8 7.50 30.30 -4.23
C SER A 8 7.81 30.22 -5.73
N LEU A 9 7.00 30.88 -6.54
CA LEU A 9 7.21 31.02 -7.99
C LEU A 9 7.51 32.48 -8.33
N PRO A 10 8.53 32.78 -9.15
CA PRO A 10 8.79 34.14 -9.61
C PRO A 10 7.64 34.59 -10.53
N ARG A 11 7.11 35.80 -10.31
CA ARG A 11 6.00 36.33 -11.13
C ARG A 11 6.46 36.96 -12.45
N ASN A 12 7.73 37.34 -12.53
CA ASN A 12 8.30 38.05 -13.67
C ASN A 12 9.55 37.32 -14.21
N ILE A 13 9.59 37.07 -15.52
CA ILE A 13 10.71 36.40 -16.20
C ILE A 13 11.78 37.37 -16.73
N HIS A 14 11.48 38.67 -16.74
CA HIS A 14 12.36 39.71 -17.28
C HIS A 14 13.13 40.45 -16.19
N HIS A 15 12.64 40.43 -14.95
CA HIS A 15 13.31 41.05 -13.81
C HIS A 15 13.22 40.12 -12.61
N PHE A 16 14.38 39.66 -12.11
CA PHE A 16 14.43 38.82 -10.92
C PHE A 16 14.39 39.73 -9.69
N ASP A 17 13.19 40.06 -9.24
CA ASP A 17 12.97 40.73 -7.96
C ASP A 17 12.77 39.67 -6.88
N ILE A 18 13.52 39.77 -5.78
CA ILE A 18 13.41 38.85 -4.66
C ILE A 18 12.05 39.00 -3.96
N ASP A 19 11.45 40.20 -4.00
CA ASP A 19 10.21 40.53 -3.32
C ASP A 19 8.96 40.28 -4.19
N ASP A 20 9.09 40.12 -5.52
CA ASP A 20 7.99 39.81 -6.45
C ASP A 20 7.81 38.30 -6.71
N ARG A 21 7.62 37.55 -5.62
CA ARG A 21 7.31 36.12 -5.67
C ARG A 21 5.85 35.87 -5.38
N HIS A 22 5.28 34.90 -6.09
CA HIS A 22 3.99 34.30 -5.75
C HIS A 22 4.25 33.17 -4.77
N ILE A 23 3.72 33.28 -3.56
CA ILE A 23 3.89 32.26 -2.51
C ILE A 23 2.57 31.51 -2.38
N GLU A 24 2.61 30.21 -2.63
CA GLU A 24 1.49 29.30 -2.41
C GLU A 24 1.78 28.44 -1.18
N LYS A 25 0.82 28.43 -0.25
CA LYS A 25 0.90 27.64 0.98
C LYS A 25 -0.17 26.58 0.97
N PHE A 26 0.25 25.34 1.15
CA PHE A 26 -0.65 24.19 1.21
C PHE A 26 -0.41 23.43 2.51
N SER A 27 -1.46 23.28 3.30
CA SER A 27 -1.43 22.47 4.52
C SER A 27 -2.17 21.16 4.28
N ALA A 28 -1.44 20.06 4.20
CA ALA A 28 -2.02 18.72 4.26
C ALA A 28 -2.02 18.23 5.71
N LYS A 29 -3.23 17.99 6.24
CA LYS A 29 -3.39 17.11 7.39
C LYS A 29 -3.31 15.67 6.87
N VAL A 30 -2.10 15.14 6.76
CA VAL A 30 -1.89 13.74 6.40
C VAL A 30 -2.41 12.88 7.55
N LEU A 31 -3.65 12.42 7.42
CA LEU A 31 -4.29 11.35 8.19
C LEU A 31 -4.20 10.09 7.33
N GLU A 32 -2.99 9.61 7.05
CA GLU A 32 -2.81 8.43 6.22
C GLU A 32 -2.38 7.24 7.08
N TYR A 33 -3.28 6.26 7.15
CA TYR A 33 -2.98 4.86 7.46
C TYR A 33 -2.18 4.29 6.28
N LEU A 34 -0.87 4.50 6.29
CA LEU A 34 0.04 4.09 5.22
C LEU A 34 0.76 2.77 5.54
N ASP A 35 0.38 2.12 6.65
CA ASP A 35 0.91 0.87 7.14
C ASP A 35 0.21 -0.36 6.54
N ASP A 36 -1.09 -0.27 6.30
CA ASP A 36 -1.88 -1.37 5.74
C ASP A 36 -1.82 -1.38 4.20
N THR A 37 -1.45 -2.51 3.58
CA THR A 37 -1.35 -2.67 2.12
C THR A 37 -2.20 -3.83 1.62
N THR A 38 -3.10 -3.54 0.66
CA THR A 38 -4.04 -4.53 0.11
C THR A 38 -3.74 -4.94 -1.33
N TRP A 39 -3.60 -6.25 -1.57
CA TRP A 39 -3.23 -6.85 -2.86
C TRP A 39 -4.36 -7.61 -3.53
N LEU A 40 -4.90 -7.08 -4.62
CA LEU A 40 -6.01 -7.66 -5.36
C LEU A 40 -5.52 -8.58 -6.49
N THR A 41 -6.01 -9.83 -6.50
CA THR A 41 -5.73 -10.80 -7.56
C THR A 41 -6.88 -11.81 -7.67
N SER A 42 -6.96 -12.48 -8.81
CA SER A 42 -7.92 -13.55 -9.09
C SER A 42 -7.36 -14.94 -8.78
N ASP A 43 -6.05 -15.05 -8.55
CA ASP A 43 -5.35 -16.33 -8.39
C ASP A 43 -4.20 -16.22 -7.37
N LEU A 44 -3.99 -17.31 -6.62
CA LEU A 44 -2.98 -17.38 -5.56
C LEU A 44 -1.54 -17.38 -6.11
N ASN A 45 -1.30 -18.00 -7.26
CA ASN A 45 0.02 -17.99 -7.88
C ASN A 45 0.38 -16.58 -8.38
N CYS A 46 -0.58 -15.86 -8.94
CA CYS A 46 -0.40 -14.44 -9.29
C CYS A 46 -0.14 -13.57 -8.05
N LEU A 47 -0.80 -13.86 -6.92
CA LEU A 47 -0.52 -13.18 -5.64
C LEU A 47 0.94 -13.34 -5.23
N GLN A 48 1.44 -14.59 -5.20
CA GLN A 48 2.81 -14.88 -4.76
C GLN A 48 3.86 -14.19 -5.64
N LYS A 49 3.65 -14.14 -6.96
CA LYS A 49 4.53 -13.39 -7.88
C LYS A 49 4.54 -11.89 -7.59
N ASN A 50 3.37 -11.31 -7.28
CA ASN A 50 3.31 -9.90 -6.91
C ASN A 50 4.01 -9.64 -5.57
N LEU A 51 3.86 -10.56 -4.60
CA LEU A 51 4.54 -10.48 -3.30
C LEU A 51 6.06 -10.61 -3.43
N GLU A 52 6.56 -11.38 -4.40
CA GLU A 52 8.00 -11.48 -4.69
C GLU A 52 8.59 -10.13 -5.15
N ILE A 53 7.88 -9.45 -6.06
CA ILE A 53 8.27 -8.10 -6.52
C ILE A 53 8.16 -7.10 -5.37
N ALA A 54 7.08 -7.17 -4.59
CA ALA A 54 6.85 -6.30 -3.45
C ALA A 54 7.94 -6.47 -2.38
N ASP A 55 8.36 -7.70 -2.08
CA ASP A 55 9.44 -8.00 -1.13
C ASP A 55 10.76 -7.36 -1.55
N SER A 56 11.09 -7.40 -2.85
CA SER A 56 12.26 -6.70 -3.40
C SER A 56 12.18 -5.18 -3.19
N PHE A 57 10.99 -4.59 -3.40
CA PHE A 57 10.76 -3.17 -3.12
C PHE A 57 10.85 -2.85 -1.63
N TYR A 58 10.29 -3.69 -0.75
CA TYR A 58 10.36 -3.49 0.70
C TYR A 58 11.80 -3.56 1.21
N GLN A 59 12.61 -4.48 0.69
CA GLN A 59 14.04 -4.54 0.99
C GLN A 59 14.77 -3.28 0.53
N LEU A 60 14.51 -2.82 -0.71
CA LEU A 60 15.12 -1.60 -1.26
C LEU A 60 14.76 -0.35 -0.44
N ALA A 61 13.50 -0.23 -0.05
CA ALA A 61 12.99 0.90 0.73
C ALA A 61 13.22 0.77 2.25
N ASN A 62 13.82 -0.35 2.70
CA ASN A 62 13.99 -0.68 4.12
C ASN A 62 12.67 -0.66 4.93
N ILE A 63 11.59 -1.14 4.31
CA ILE A 63 10.26 -1.28 4.91
C ILE A 63 10.17 -2.68 5.54
N LYS A 64 9.72 -2.75 6.80
CA LYS A 64 9.51 -4.02 7.51
C LYS A 64 8.02 -4.38 7.52
N ILE A 65 7.67 -5.44 6.82
CA ILE A 65 6.30 -5.96 6.79
C ILE A 65 6.09 -6.95 7.95
N ASN A 66 4.95 -6.83 8.63
CA ASN A 66 4.54 -7.80 9.63
C ASN A 66 3.75 -8.94 8.97
N LYS A 67 4.46 -9.98 8.55
CA LYS A 67 3.87 -11.13 7.84
C LYS A 67 2.90 -11.95 8.70
N ASP A 68 2.97 -11.85 10.04
CA ASP A 68 2.04 -12.54 10.95
C ASP A 68 0.64 -11.92 10.98
N LYS A 69 0.53 -10.64 10.58
CA LYS A 69 -0.75 -9.94 10.48
C LYS A 69 -1.44 -10.15 9.14
N THR A 70 -0.72 -10.66 8.15
CA THR A 70 -1.23 -10.97 6.82
C THR A 70 -2.41 -11.94 6.93
N VAL A 71 -3.51 -11.60 6.26
CA VAL A 71 -4.71 -12.44 6.09
C VAL A 71 -4.99 -12.53 4.60
N ILE A 72 -5.61 -13.61 4.15
CA ILE A 72 -6.09 -13.73 2.77
C ILE A 72 -7.61 -13.79 2.80
N LEU A 73 -8.28 -12.87 2.11
CA LEU A 73 -9.72 -12.93 1.90
C LEU A 73 -10.07 -13.57 0.55
N SER A 74 -10.89 -14.61 0.54
CA SER A 74 -11.37 -15.24 -0.71
C SER A 74 -12.86 -15.04 -0.91
N ASN A 75 -13.27 -14.88 -2.17
CA ASN A 75 -14.69 -14.82 -2.55
C ASN A 75 -15.33 -16.21 -2.68
N ASP A 76 -14.54 -17.28 -2.68
CA ASP A 76 -15.09 -18.63 -2.74
C ASP A 76 -15.63 -19.03 -1.37
N LYS A 77 -16.95 -19.23 -1.30
CA LYS A 77 -17.67 -19.59 -0.07
C LYS A 77 -17.38 -21.03 0.39
N LYS A 78 -16.71 -21.84 -0.44
CA LYS A 78 -16.30 -23.20 -0.10
C LYS A 78 -14.98 -23.26 0.64
N GLU A 79 -14.16 -22.21 0.53
CA GLU A 79 -12.91 -22.07 1.26
C GLU A 79 -13.25 -21.85 2.74
N ARG A 80 -13.04 -22.88 3.55
CA ARG A 80 -13.21 -22.82 4.99
C ARG A 80 -12.08 -21.98 5.59
N SER A 81 -12.27 -21.54 6.83
CA SER A 81 -11.26 -20.82 7.61
C SER A 81 -10.06 -21.70 7.92
N ASP A 82 -9.26 -21.94 6.90
CA ASP A 82 -8.09 -22.81 6.91
C ASP A 82 -6.81 -21.95 6.87
N ILE A 83 -5.71 -22.56 7.31
CA ILE A 83 -4.38 -21.96 7.22
C ILE A 83 -3.75 -22.47 5.93
N ILE A 84 -3.39 -21.55 5.04
CA ILE A 84 -2.71 -21.87 3.78
C ILE A 84 -1.25 -21.41 3.84
N ASN A 85 -0.37 -22.20 3.25
CA ASN A 85 1.03 -21.83 3.11
C ASN A 85 1.22 -21.07 1.79
N ILE A 86 1.78 -19.87 1.85
CA ILE A 86 2.11 -19.06 0.68
C ILE A 86 3.57 -18.62 0.70
N SER A 87 4.12 -18.41 -0.49
CA SER A 87 5.40 -17.73 -0.65
C SER A 87 5.23 -16.21 -0.65
N PHE A 88 6.03 -15.53 0.17
CA PHE A 88 6.14 -14.08 0.24
C PHE A 88 7.61 -13.71 0.10
N GLY A 89 8.02 -13.39 -1.14
CA GLY A 89 9.44 -13.22 -1.46
C GLY A 89 10.20 -14.52 -1.22
N ASN A 90 11.27 -14.44 -0.43
CA ASN A 90 12.08 -15.60 -0.07
C ASN A 90 11.54 -16.41 1.13
N ASP A 91 10.48 -15.94 1.78
CA ASP A 91 9.90 -16.60 2.95
C ASP A 91 8.65 -17.41 2.59
N SER A 92 8.42 -18.50 3.31
CA SER A 92 7.15 -19.25 3.27
C SER A 92 6.38 -18.99 4.56
N ILE A 93 5.18 -18.43 4.45
CA ILE A 93 4.36 -18.00 5.59
C ILE A 93 3.03 -18.73 5.63
N ASN A 94 2.53 -18.98 6.85
CA ASN A 94 1.23 -19.61 7.07
C ASN A 94 0.19 -18.52 7.31
N VAL A 95 -0.76 -18.37 6.39
CA VAL A 95 -1.72 -17.27 6.37
C VAL A 95 -3.14 -17.79 6.56
N LYS A 96 -3.92 -17.06 7.34
CA LYS A 96 -5.34 -17.38 7.55
C LYS A 96 -6.15 -17.02 6.32
N LEU A 97 -6.88 -17.99 5.79
CA LEU A 97 -7.86 -17.78 4.73
C LEU A 97 -9.22 -17.48 5.36
N GLN A 98 -9.90 -16.41 4.91
CA GLN A 98 -11.23 -16.06 5.39
C GLN A 98 -12.16 -15.77 4.21
N PRO A 99 -13.43 -16.17 4.27
CA PRO A 99 -14.40 -15.79 3.25
C PRO A 99 -14.71 -14.29 3.34
N MET A 100 -14.77 -13.60 2.20
CA MET A 100 -15.17 -12.20 2.15
C MET A 100 -16.68 -12.09 2.45
N GLY A 101 -17.03 -11.25 3.43
CA GLY A 101 -18.43 -10.99 3.80
C GLY A 101 -19.26 -10.52 2.60
N LYS A 102 -20.57 -10.77 2.62
CA LYS A 102 -21.52 -10.43 1.55
C LYS A 102 -21.31 -8.97 1.12
N ASP A 103 -20.98 -8.77 -0.15
CA ASP A 103 -20.86 -7.50 -0.90
C ASP A 103 -19.42 -7.10 -1.27
N GLY A 104 -18.87 -7.70 -2.33
CA GLY A 104 -17.65 -7.18 -2.97
C GLY A 104 -17.12 -8.06 -4.10
N LYS A 105 -16.93 -7.46 -5.27
CA LYS A 105 -16.33 -8.08 -6.47
C LYS A 105 -14.90 -8.59 -6.18
N ASN A 106 -14.49 -9.60 -6.95
CA ASN A 106 -13.22 -10.35 -6.88
C ASN A 106 -12.01 -9.51 -6.47
N SER A 107 -11.56 -9.73 -5.23
CA SER A 107 -10.39 -9.09 -4.65
C SER A 107 -9.90 -9.91 -3.47
N LEU A 108 -8.75 -10.59 -3.64
CA LEU A 108 -7.96 -11.05 -2.50
C LEU A 108 -7.55 -9.81 -1.68
N MET A 109 -7.70 -9.85 -0.36
CA MET A 109 -7.33 -8.73 0.51
C MET A 109 -6.34 -9.24 1.54
N ILE A 110 -5.17 -8.60 1.55
CA ILE A 110 -4.17 -8.70 2.61
C ILE A 110 -4.25 -7.38 3.39
N THR A 111 -4.35 -7.47 4.71
CA THR A 111 -4.07 -6.38 5.65
C THR A 111 -2.74 -6.70 6.30
#